data_AF-A0A966SGI4-F1
#
_entry.id   AF-A0A966SGI4-F1
#
_cell.length_a   1.000
_cell.length_b   1.000
_cell.length_c   1.000
_cell.angle_alpha   90.00
_cell.angle_beta   90.00
_cell.angle_gamma   90.00
#
_symmetry.space_group_name_H-M   'P 1'
#
loop_
_entity.id
_entity.type
_entity.pdbx_description
1 polymer ?
#
loop_
_entity_poly.entity_id
_entity_poly.type
_entity_poly.pdbx_seq_one_letter_code
_entity_poly.pdbx_strand_id
1 'polypeptide(L)' 'MHTPDWDRDGADWPNREYSRFVEAAGLRWHVQRRGRGPVCLLIHGTGASTHSFRDLLPRLAEHFDVIAPD' A
#
# COMPACT_ATOMS: atom_id res chain seq x y z
N MET A 1 -23.10 6.20 5.09
CA MET A 1 -21.84 5.45 5.20
C MET A 1 -20.73 6.45 5.39
N HIS A 2 -19.85 6.25 6.37
CA HIS A 2 -18.69 7.11 6.60
C HIS A 2 -17.52 6.55 5.78
N THR A 3 -16.93 7.35 4.90
CA THR A 3 -15.73 6.97 4.14
C THR A 3 -14.51 7.01 5.05
N PRO A 4 -13.62 6.00 5.06
CA PRO A 4 -12.46 5.99 5.94
C PRO A 4 -11.64 7.28 5.85
N ASP A 5 -11.27 7.83 7.00
CA ASP A 5 -10.40 9.00 7.12
C ASP A 5 -8.98 8.53 7.46
N TRP A 6 -8.01 8.80 6.59
CA TRP A 6 -6.63 8.32 6.77
C TRP A 6 -5.96 8.84 8.04
N ASP A 7 -6.24 10.09 8.44
CA ASP A 7 -5.57 10.72 9.57
C ASP A 7 -6.08 10.17 10.90
N ARG A 8 -7.31 9.63 10.92
CA ARG A 8 -7.94 9.04 12.10
C ARG A 8 -7.94 7.51 12.09
N ASP A 9 -8.44 6.92 11.01
CA ASP A 9 -8.71 5.49 10.89
C ASP A 9 -7.47 4.71 10.40
N GLY A 10 -6.44 5.41 9.89
CA GLY A 10 -5.20 4.81 9.36
C GLY A 10 -3.99 4.92 10.29
N ALA A 11 -4.18 5.24 11.57
CA ALA A 11 -3.09 5.47 12.51
C ALA A 11 -2.23 4.23 12.78
N ASP A 12 -2.85 3.05 12.83
CA ASP A 12 -2.24 1.74 13.07
C ASP A 12 -2.06 0.92 11.80
N TRP A 13 -2.21 1.55 10.62
CA TRP A 13 -2.02 0.86 9.34
C TRP A 13 -0.59 0.30 9.24
N PRO A 14 -0.38 -1.00 8.96
CA PRO A 14 0.95 -1.58 8.84
C PRO A 14 1.74 -0.89 7.75
N ASN A 15 3.06 -0.75 7.93
CA ASN A 15 3.94 -0.14 6.92
C ASN A 15 3.52 1.30 6.54
N ARG A 16 2.82 2.02 7.43
CA ARG A 16 2.29 3.38 7.20
C ARG A 16 3.35 4.37 6.71
N GLU A 17 4.59 4.22 7.15
CA GLU A 17 5.71 5.06 6.73
C GLU A 17 6.03 4.93 5.22
N TYR A 18 5.55 3.87 4.58
CA TYR A 18 5.67 3.62 3.14
C TYR A 18 4.40 3.94 2.36
N SER A 19 3.34 4.40 3.05
CA SER A 19 2.07 4.81 2.44
C SER A 19 2.17 6.19 1.79
N ARG A 20 1.51 6.33 0.64
CA ARG A 20 1.29 7.61 -0.05
C ARG A 20 -0.03 7.58 -0.81
N PHE A 21 -0.59 8.76 -1.04
CA PHE A 21 -1.73 8.93 -1.94
C PHE A 21 -1.26 9.37 -3.32
N VAL A 22 -1.79 8.75 -4.37
CA VAL A 22 -1.44 9.02 -5.77
C VAL A 22 -2.70 9.30 -6.56
N GLU A 23 -2.72 10.42 -7.29
CA GLU A 23 -3.77 10.74 -8.26
C GLU A 23 -3.46 10.04 -9.58
N ALA A 24 -4.36 9.16 -10.03
CA ALA A 24 -4.24 8.45 -11.30
C ALA A 24 -5.62 8.12 -11.87
N ALA A 25 -5.82 8.40 -13.17
CA ALA A 25 -7.09 8.17 -13.87
C ALA A 25 -8.32 8.81 -13.18
N GLY A 26 -8.14 9.98 -12.55
CA GLY A 26 -9.21 10.69 -11.85
C GLY A 26 -9.58 10.11 -10.48
N LEU A 27 -8.79 9.17 -9.95
CA LEU A 27 -8.97 8.55 -8.65
C LEU A 27 -7.76 8.83 -7.75
N ARG A 28 -8.04 8.97 -6.45
CA ARG A 28 -7.02 9.08 -5.40
C ARG A 28 -6.78 7.70 -4.78
N TRP A 29 -5.66 7.09 -5.12
CA TRP A 29 -5.27 5.75 -4.68
C TRP A 29 -4.43 5.80 -3.41
N HIS A 30 -4.70 4.93 -2.44
CA HIS A 30 -3.72 4.62 -1.40
C HIS A 30 -2.73 3.59 -1.96
N VAL A 31 -1.44 3.86 -1.80
CA VAL A 31 -0.37 3.01 -2.32
C VAL A 31 0.74 2.90 -1.28
N GLN A 32 1.17 1.67 -0.98
CA GLN A 32 2.43 1.43 -0.29
C GLN A 32 3.54 1.14 -1.29
N ARG A 33 4.70 1.79 -1.10
CA ARG A 33 5.88 1.53 -1.93
C ARG A 33 7.16 1.53 -1.11
N ARG A 34 7.97 0.49 -1.27
CA ARG A 34 9.25 0.35 -0.56
C ARG A 34 10.25 -0.43 -1.41
N GLY A 35 11.52 -0.12 -1.20
CA GLY A 35 12.64 -0.85 -1.78
C GLY A 35 13.17 -0.19 -3.04
N ARG A 36 14.07 -0.91 -3.73
CA ARG A 36 14.73 -0.50 -4.96
C ARG A 36 15.06 -1.76 -5.76
N GLY A 37 15.19 -1.65 -7.08
CA GLY A 37 15.48 -2.79 -7.96
C GLY A 37 14.35 -3.04 -8.97
N PRO A 38 14.21 -4.27 -9.49
CA PRO A 38 13.10 -4.62 -10.37
C PRO A 38 11.75 -4.39 -9.69
N VAL A 39 10.74 -3.99 -10.46
CA VAL A 39 9.40 -3.71 -9.92
C VAL A 39 8.67 -5.00 -9.58
N CYS A 40 8.09 -5.07 -8.39
CA CYS A 40 7.17 -6.11 -7.96
C CYS A 40 5.82 -5.48 -7.60
N LEU A 41 4.77 -5.81 -8.36
CA LEU A 41 3.41 -5.31 -8.12
C LEU A 41 2.61 -6.35 -7.32
N LEU A 42 2.08 -5.94 -6.15
CA LEU A 42 1.24 -6.78 -5.31
C LEU A 42 -0.22 -6.34 -5.44
N ILE A 43 -1.10 -7.26 -5.83
CA ILE A 43 -2.54 -7.02 -5.98
C ILE A 43 -3.29 -7.90 -4.98
N HIS A 44 -4.06 -7.29 -4.10
CA HIS A 44 -4.84 -8.03 -3.10
C HIS A 44 -6.12 -8.61 -3.71
N GLY A 45 -6.78 -9.50 -2.95
CA GLY A 45 -8.07 -10.08 -3.33
C GLY A 45 -9.27 -9.19 -3.01
N THR A 46 -10.45 -9.64 -3.41
CA THR A 46 -11.73 -8.95 -3.17
C THR A 46 -11.96 -8.68 -1.67
N GLY A 47 -12.33 -7.44 -1.32
CA GLY A 47 -12.65 -7.04 0.05
C GLY A 47 -11.43 -6.88 0.98
N ALA A 48 -10.22 -7.01 0.45
CA ALA A 48 -8.97 -6.81 1.16
C ALA A 48 -8.32 -5.46 0.82
N SER A 49 -7.11 -5.24 1.32
CA SER A 49 -6.28 -4.05 1.03
C SER A 49 -4.78 -4.40 1.16
N THR A 50 -3.91 -3.39 1.05
CA THR A 50 -2.47 -3.45 1.37
C THR A 50 -2.14 -4.09 2.71
N HIS A 51 -3.06 -4.08 3.68
CA HIS A 51 -2.95 -4.81 4.94
C HIS A 51 -2.58 -6.29 4.76
N SER A 52 -3.06 -6.91 3.66
CA SER A 52 -2.78 -8.32 3.32
C SER A 52 -1.28 -8.59 3.15
N PHE A 53 -0.50 -7.56 2.83
CA PHE A 53 0.93 -7.65 2.55
C PHE A 53 1.82 -7.17 3.69
N ARG A 54 1.27 -6.96 4.90
CA ARG A 54 2.00 -6.41 6.06
C ARG A 54 3.37 -7.05 6.30
N ASP A 55 3.45 -8.38 6.20
CA ASP A 55 4.68 -9.15 6.43
C ASP A 55 5.48 -9.41 5.15
N LEU A 56 4.84 -9.30 3.97
CA LEU A 56 5.43 -9.64 2.68
C LEU A 56 6.18 -8.46 2.06
N LEU A 57 5.59 -7.27 2.11
CA LEU A 57 6.18 -6.03 1.59
C LEU A 57 7.60 -5.79 2.10
N PRO A 58 7.89 -5.83 3.42
CA PRO A 58 9.24 -5.57 3.92
C PRO A 58 10.27 -6.59 3.40
N ARG A 59 9.88 -7.87 3.27
CA ARG A 59 10.77 -8.95 2.81
C ARG A 59 11.09 -8.83 1.32
N LEU A 60 10.09 -8.55 0.49
CA LEU A 60 10.30 -8.35 -0.94
C LEU A 60 11.08 -7.06 -1.22
N ALA A 61 10.89 -6.03 -0.41
CA ALA A 61 11.60 -4.75 -0.55
C ALA A 61 13.12 -4.85 -0.33
N GLU A 62 13.63 -5.96 0.20
CA GLU A 62 15.07 -6.25 0.28
C GLU A 62 15.70 -6.45 -1.12
N HIS A 63 14.89 -6.81 -2.12
CA HIS A 63 15.37 -7.17 -3.47
C HIS A 63 14.64 -6.45 -4.62
N PHE A 64 13.46 -5.90 -4.35
CA PHE A 64 12.58 -5.31 -5.34
C PHE A 64 12.14 -3.88 -4.96
N ASP A 65 11.73 -3.11 -5.96
CA ASP A 65 10.86 -1.95 -5.76
C ASP A 65 9.40 -2.42 -5.71
N VAL A 66 8.89 -2.63 -4.50
CA VAL A 66 7.57 -3.20 -4.26
C VAL A 66 6.53 -2.09 -4.30
N ILE A 67 5.47 -2.28 -5.09
CA ILE A 67 4.32 -1.37 -5.21
C ILE A 67 3.05 -2.16 -4.86
N ALA A 68 2.26 -1.66 -3.93
CA ALA A 68 0.99 -2.27 -3.52
C ALA A 68 -0.11 -1.19 -3.41
N PRO A 69 -1.05 -1.10 -4.38
CA PRO A 69 -2.24 -0.26 -4.27
C PRO A 69 -3.38 -0.94 -3.48
N ASP A 70 -4.31 -0.13 -2.99
CA ASP A 70 -5.66 -0.55 -2.54
C ASP A 70 -6.71 -0.46 -3.68
#